data_AF-L0KZL4-F1
#
_entry.id   AF-L0KZL4-F1
#
_cell.length_a   1.000
_cell.length_b   1.000
_cell.length_c   1.000
_cell.angle_alpha   90.00
_cell.angle_beta   90.00
_cell.angle_gamma   90.00
#
_symmetry.space_group_name_H-M   'P 1'
#
loop_
_entity.id
_entity.type
_entity.pdbx_description
1 polymer ?
#
loop_
_entity_poly.entity_id
_entity_poly.type
_entity_poly.pdbx_seq_one_letter_code
_entity_poly.pdbx_strand_id
1 'polypeptide(L)'
;MELSVDLLSEMLTERGFYPGNMGNEHVWKNVINGIPYAVDFRIGSVFRYMYGQREEDVEDEVLADLKTAIIAVMQEAIGGQDVQATGATNQEPEIPPTETIVTQEDKPTVVPAKVPQKPATRKLSNEDLTKDNIRQYLCPAATDQEIFMFLQLCEHRNLNPFIKEAYLVKYNNSPATLIVGKDAFTKKAEEHPQFDGFEAGIVIERSGKVEYRAGQLVRPGEILIGGWAEVHRKDRQYPYRSEVSMQEYNTNQSSWKKLPATMIRKVALVQALREAFPSDLGGCYDSAEMGEVV
;
A
#
# COMPACT_ATOMS: atom_id res chain seq x y z
N MET A 1 -25.10 -16.96 0.39
CA MET A 1 -23.96 -16.23 0.99
C MET A 1 -23.97 -16.36 2.51
N GLU A 2 -25.11 -16.25 3.17
CA GLU A 2 -25.22 -16.54 4.63
C GLU A 2 -25.00 -18.04 4.93
N LEU A 3 -25.68 -18.96 4.22
CA LEU A 3 -25.49 -20.41 4.40
C LEU A 3 -24.02 -20.87 4.29
N SER A 4 -23.24 -20.28 3.37
CA SER A 4 -21.83 -20.65 3.17
C SER A 4 -20.92 -20.18 4.30
N VAL A 5 -21.27 -19.09 5.00
CA VAL A 5 -20.46 -18.58 6.11
C VAL A 5 -20.65 -19.46 7.35
N ASP A 6 -21.89 -19.88 7.62
CA ASP A 6 -22.19 -20.74 8.78
C ASP A 6 -21.51 -22.10 8.68
N LEU A 7 -21.59 -22.76 7.51
CA LEU A 7 -20.91 -24.04 7.23
C LEU A 7 -19.38 -23.93 7.35
N LEU A 8 -18.79 -22.83 6.86
CA LEU A 8 -17.36 -22.58 6.99
C LEU A 8 -16.95 -22.30 8.44
N SER A 9 -17.77 -21.58 9.21
CA SER A 9 -17.54 -21.32 10.63
C SER A 9 -17.60 -22.60 11.46
N GLU A 10 -18.55 -23.50 11.19
CA GLU A 10 -18.65 -24.80 11.86
C GLU A 10 -17.42 -25.68 11.56
N MET A 11 -17.07 -25.84 10.28
CA MET A 11 -15.89 -26.60 9.84
C MET A 11 -14.59 -26.07 10.47
N LEU A 12 -14.42 -24.75 10.52
CA LEU A 12 -13.24 -24.13 11.15
C LEU A 12 -13.22 -24.35 12.66
N THR A 13 -14.37 -24.31 13.33
CA THR A 13 -14.49 -24.57 14.77
C THR A 13 -14.08 -26.01 15.11
N GLU A 14 -14.51 -27.00 14.34
CA GLU A 14 -14.11 -28.41 14.51
C GLU A 14 -12.60 -28.62 14.37
N ARG A 15 -11.97 -27.81 13.50
CA ARG A 15 -10.53 -27.79 13.26
C ARG A 15 -9.77 -26.89 14.26
N GLY A 16 -10.43 -26.42 15.31
CA GLY A 16 -9.84 -25.62 16.40
C GLY A 16 -9.56 -24.16 16.04
N PHE A 17 -10.09 -23.65 14.93
CA PHE A 17 -9.99 -22.24 14.58
C PHE A 17 -11.05 -21.43 15.33
N TYR A 18 -10.68 -20.20 15.68
CA TYR A 18 -11.57 -19.25 16.34
C TYR A 18 -11.58 -17.91 15.61
N PRO A 19 -12.71 -17.17 15.64
CA PRO A 19 -12.81 -15.86 15.02
C PRO A 19 -11.91 -14.85 15.73
N GLY A 20 -11.38 -13.89 14.96
CA GLY A 20 -10.61 -12.77 15.50
C GLY A 20 -11.45 -11.83 16.39
N ASN A 21 -10.76 -11.00 17.17
CA ASN A 21 -11.37 -10.00 18.05
C ASN A 21 -12.28 -9.00 17.29
N MET A 22 -13.15 -8.30 18.02
CA MET A 22 -14.08 -7.27 17.51
C MET A 22 -13.46 -6.41 16.40
N GLY A 23 -14.07 -6.44 15.20
CA GLY A 23 -13.58 -5.78 14.00
C GLY A 23 -12.73 -6.64 13.04
N ASN A 24 -12.39 -7.88 13.43
CA ASN A 24 -11.69 -8.88 12.60
C ASN A 24 -12.36 -10.27 12.62
N GLU A 25 -13.68 -10.32 12.83
CA GLU A 25 -14.47 -11.56 12.94
C GLU A 25 -14.45 -12.39 11.65
N HIS A 26 -14.12 -11.76 10.51
CA HIS A 26 -13.93 -12.41 9.22
C HIS A 26 -12.58 -13.13 9.06
N VAL A 27 -11.66 -12.99 10.03
CA VAL A 27 -10.38 -13.73 10.06
C VAL A 27 -10.41 -14.76 11.17
N TRP A 28 -10.29 -16.02 10.78
CA TRP A 28 -10.26 -17.16 11.69
C TRP A 28 -8.83 -17.64 11.88
N LYS A 29 -8.44 -18.00 13.10
CA LYS A 29 -7.04 -18.30 13.45
C LYS A 29 -6.93 -19.58 14.28
N ASN A 30 -5.84 -20.31 14.10
CA ASN A 30 -5.43 -21.42 14.96
C ASN A 30 -3.89 -21.52 14.99
N VAL A 31 -3.32 -22.18 15.99
CA VAL A 31 -1.90 -22.53 16.05
C VAL A 31 -1.78 -24.05 16.00
N ILE A 32 -1.20 -24.56 14.91
CA ILE A 32 -1.03 -26.00 14.68
C ILE A 32 0.47 -26.29 14.66
N ASN A 33 0.95 -27.21 15.51
CA ASN A 33 2.37 -27.55 15.65
C ASN A 33 3.29 -26.33 15.89
N GLY A 34 2.80 -25.33 16.63
CA GLY A 34 3.54 -24.09 16.93
C GLY A 34 3.53 -23.06 15.79
N ILE A 35 2.87 -23.33 14.68
CA ILE A 35 2.76 -22.42 13.53
C ILE A 35 1.37 -21.79 13.52
N PRO A 36 1.24 -20.44 13.50
CA PRO A 36 -0.05 -19.77 13.38
C PRO A 36 -0.59 -19.85 11.95
N TYR A 37 -1.83 -20.33 11.80
CA TYR A 37 -2.60 -20.36 10.57
C TYR A 37 -3.79 -19.42 10.65
N ALA A 38 -4.21 -18.89 9.50
CA ALA A 38 -5.37 -18.03 9.40
C ALA A 38 -6.12 -18.19 8.07
N VAL A 39 -7.43 -17.95 8.13
CA VAL A 39 -8.37 -17.95 7.01
C VAL A 39 -9.09 -16.60 7.00
N ASP A 40 -9.01 -15.83 5.91
CA ASP A 40 -9.75 -14.57 5.74
C ASP A 40 -10.86 -14.76 4.71
N PHE A 41 -12.11 -14.73 5.19
CA PHE A 41 -13.29 -14.95 4.36
C PHE A 41 -13.59 -13.82 3.37
N ARG A 42 -13.11 -12.60 3.59
CA ARG A 42 -13.40 -11.47 2.68
C ARG A 42 -12.64 -11.58 1.38
N ILE A 43 -11.44 -12.16 1.44
CA ILE A 43 -10.52 -12.28 0.31
C ILE A 43 -10.34 -13.73 -0.15
N GLY A 44 -10.93 -14.69 0.57
CA GLY A 44 -10.84 -16.12 0.24
C GLY A 44 -9.42 -16.69 0.40
N SER A 45 -8.61 -16.11 1.29
CA SER A 45 -7.21 -16.50 1.46
C SER A 45 -7.01 -17.37 2.69
N VAL A 46 -6.16 -18.39 2.53
CA VAL A 46 -5.65 -19.26 3.60
C VAL A 46 -4.14 -19.08 3.69
N PHE A 47 -3.61 -18.81 4.87
CA PHE A 47 -2.19 -18.48 5.04
C PHE A 47 -1.67 -18.86 6.42
N ARG A 48 -0.34 -19.02 6.52
CA ARG A 48 0.36 -19.24 7.78
C ARG A 48 1.35 -18.11 8.07
N TYR A 49 1.80 -18.03 9.32
CA TYR A 49 2.84 -17.10 9.75
C TYR A 49 4.11 -17.85 10.15
N MET A 50 5.18 -17.69 9.37
CA MET A 50 6.50 -18.21 9.70
C MET A 50 7.46 -17.03 9.84
N TYR A 51 8.18 -16.96 10.96
CA TYR A 51 9.12 -15.87 11.27
C TYR A 51 8.50 -14.46 11.12
N GLY A 52 7.20 -14.34 11.41
CA GLY A 52 6.45 -13.08 11.28
C GLY A 52 6.12 -12.66 9.84
N GLN A 53 6.41 -13.50 8.83
CA GLN A 53 5.99 -13.31 7.44
C GLN A 53 4.71 -14.11 7.15
N ARG A 54 3.85 -13.57 6.29
CA ARG A 54 2.66 -14.26 5.78
C ARG A 54 3.06 -15.13 4.58
N GLU A 55 2.75 -16.41 4.64
CA GLU A 55 3.02 -17.38 3.57
C GLU A 55 1.69 -17.99 3.09
N GLU A 56 1.44 -17.92 1.78
CA GLU A 56 0.20 -18.40 1.12
C GLU A 56 0.47 -19.53 0.12
N ASP A 57 1.55 -19.44 -0.65
CA ASP A 57 1.89 -20.36 -1.75
C ASP A 57 3.17 -21.13 -1.45
N VAL A 58 3.18 -21.76 -0.27
CA VAL A 58 4.26 -22.66 0.18
C VAL A 58 3.74 -24.09 0.23
N GLU A 59 4.60 -25.05 -0.04
CA GLU A 59 4.29 -26.47 0.15
C GLU A 59 4.12 -26.76 1.65
N ASP A 60 2.87 -26.79 2.09
CA ASP A 60 2.47 -27.04 3.47
C ASP A 60 1.17 -27.85 3.48
N GLU A 61 1.21 -29.01 4.14
CA GLU A 61 0.08 -29.96 4.17
C GLU A 61 -1.17 -29.35 4.83
N VAL A 62 -0.99 -28.50 5.85
CA VAL A 62 -2.09 -27.86 6.58
C VAL A 62 -2.76 -26.78 5.71
N LEU A 63 -1.98 -25.97 4.99
CA LEU A 63 -2.51 -25.00 4.02
C LEU A 63 -3.24 -25.69 2.87
N ALA A 64 -2.68 -26.78 2.34
CA ALA A 64 -3.29 -27.54 1.25
C ALA A 64 -4.63 -28.17 1.68
N ASP A 65 -4.67 -28.78 2.86
CA ASP A 65 -5.88 -29.37 3.45
C ASP A 65 -6.95 -28.29 3.73
N LEU A 66 -6.58 -27.16 4.34
CA LEU A 66 -7.51 -26.04 4.59
C LEU A 66 -8.07 -25.45 3.30
N LYS A 67 -7.24 -25.22 2.27
CA LYS A 67 -7.69 -24.74 0.96
C LYS A 67 -8.69 -25.74 0.32
N THR A 68 -8.38 -27.03 0.40
CA THR A 68 -9.24 -28.09 -0.15
C THR A 68 -10.58 -28.18 0.59
N ALA A 69 -10.56 -28.12 1.93
CA ALA A 69 -11.77 -28.18 2.76
C ALA A 69 -12.68 -26.96 2.53
N ILE A 70 -12.11 -25.77 2.39
CA ILE A 70 -12.88 -24.54 2.08
C ILE A 70 -13.51 -24.65 0.70
N ILE A 71 -12.78 -25.13 -0.31
CA ILE A 71 -13.33 -25.35 -1.66
C ILE A 71 -14.47 -26.37 -1.62
N ALA A 72 -14.33 -27.47 -0.88
CA ALA A 72 -15.36 -28.49 -0.74
C ALA A 72 -16.64 -27.92 -0.11
N VAL A 73 -16.53 -27.16 0.99
CA VAL A 73 -17.67 -26.50 1.64
C VAL A 73 -18.32 -25.46 0.71
N MET A 74 -17.51 -24.70 -0.04
CA MET A 74 -18.03 -23.74 -1.02
C MET A 74 -18.73 -24.45 -2.19
N GLN A 75 -18.27 -25.63 -2.60
CA GLN A 75 -18.92 -26.45 -3.63
C GLN A 75 -20.21 -27.10 -3.12
N GLU A 76 -20.25 -27.59 -1.88
CA GLU A 76 -21.47 -28.11 -1.24
C GLU A 76 -22.53 -27.02 -1.06
N ALA A 77 -22.13 -25.80 -0.74
CA ALA A 77 -23.04 -24.65 -0.68
C ALA A 77 -23.61 -24.24 -2.06
N ILE A 78 -22.98 -24.65 -3.17
CA ILE A 78 -23.42 -24.45 -4.55
C ILE A 78 -24.20 -25.68 -5.07
N GLY A 79 -23.93 -26.86 -4.53
CA GLY A 79 -24.43 -28.19 -4.94
C GLY A 79 -25.87 -28.52 -4.52
N GLY A 80 -26.77 -27.53 -4.54
CA GLY A 80 -28.21 -27.72 -4.44
C GLY A 80 -28.93 -27.79 -5.79
N GLN A 81 -28.22 -27.98 -6.92
CA GLN A 81 -28.84 -28.28 -8.21
C GLN A 81 -27.97 -29.27 -9.01
N ASP A 82 -28.54 -30.46 -9.25
CA ASP A 82 -28.02 -31.52 -10.11
C ASP A 82 -27.70 -31.02 -11.53
N VAL A 83 -26.50 -31.31 -12.04
CA VAL A 83 -26.31 -31.73 -13.43
C VAL A 83 -25.20 -32.80 -13.51
N GLN A 84 -25.54 -33.88 -14.21
CA GLN A 84 -24.85 -35.16 -14.33
C GLN A 84 -23.46 -35.11 -14.98
N ALA A 85 -22.64 -36.08 -14.57
CA ALA A 85 -21.34 -36.44 -15.12
C ALA A 85 -21.38 -36.89 -16.59
N THR A 86 -20.35 -36.51 -17.34
CA THR A 86 -19.55 -37.30 -18.32
C THR A 86 -18.34 -36.41 -18.66
N GLY A 87 -17.10 -36.80 -18.90
CA GLY A 87 -16.37 -38.05 -19.09
C GLY A 87 -14.97 -37.61 -19.60
N ALA A 88 -13.93 -38.37 -19.26
CA ALA A 88 -12.51 -38.05 -19.43
C ALA A 88 -12.04 -37.64 -20.84
N THR A 89 -10.95 -36.85 -20.95
CA THR A 89 -9.62 -37.31 -21.42
C THR A 89 -8.59 -36.17 -21.51
N ASN A 90 -7.34 -36.51 -21.17
CA ASN A 90 -6.13 -35.69 -21.34
C ASN A 90 -5.85 -35.39 -22.81
N GLN A 91 -5.47 -34.14 -23.14
CA GLN A 91 -4.47 -33.85 -24.17
C GLN A 91 -3.99 -32.39 -24.06
N GLU A 92 -2.67 -32.26 -23.97
CA GLU A 92 -1.86 -31.05 -24.08
C GLU A 92 -1.90 -30.55 -25.54
N PRO A 93 -2.14 -29.26 -25.84
CA PRO A 93 -2.05 -28.78 -27.23
C PRO A 93 -0.69 -28.17 -27.53
N GLU A 94 -0.02 -28.78 -28.51
CA GLU A 94 1.15 -28.33 -29.24
C GLU A 94 0.98 -26.94 -29.91
N ILE A 95 2.12 -26.29 -30.13
CA ILE A 95 2.28 -25.02 -30.85
C ILE A 95 2.25 -25.29 -32.37
N PRO A 96 1.42 -24.59 -33.17
CA PRO A 96 1.58 -24.53 -34.63
C PRO A 96 2.14 -23.17 -35.11
N PRO A 97 2.65 -23.10 -36.36
CA PRO A 97 3.86 -22.36 -36.70
C PRO A 97 3.67 -20.97 -37.29
N THR A 98 4.78 -20.22 -37.30
CA THR A 98 5.00 -18.91 -37.93
C THR A 98 4.74 -18.89 -39.43
N GLU A 99 3.90 -17.95 -39.92
CA GLU A 99 3.95 -17.47 -41.31
C GLU A 99 4.05 -15.93 -41.40
N THR A 100 5.11 -15.55 -42.09
CA THR A 100 5.54 -14.35 -42.83
C THR A 100 4.74 -13.04 -42.79
N ILE A 101 5.48 -11.97 -42.47
CA ILE A 101 5.13 -10.54 -42.56
C ILE A 101 4.93 -10.12 -44.02
N VAL A 102 3.78 -9.48 -44.31
CA VAL A 102 3.60 -8.58 -45.47
C VAL A 102 3.19 -7.20 -44.93
N THR A 103 3.98 -6.19 -45.25
CA THR A 103 3.80 -4.78 -44.87
C THR A 103 2.67 -4.13 -45.68
N GLN A 104 1.68 -3.58 -44.99
CA GLN A 104 0.82 -2.51 -45.52
C GLN A 104 0.97 -1.26 -44.63
N GLU A 105 1.42 -0.17 -45.26
CA GLU A 105 1.43 1.17 -44.67
C GLU A 105 -0.01 1.67 -44.57
N ASP A 106 -0.54 1.76 -43.35
CA ASP A 106 -1.79 2.47 -43.09
C ASP A 106 -1.56 3.55 -42.04
N LYS A 107 -1.78 4.81 -42.44
CA LYS A 107 -1.64 5.97 -41.57
C LYS A 107 -2.65 5.85 -40.43
N PRO A 108 -2.24 5.85 -39.15
CA PRO A 108 -3.19 5.82 -38.06
C PRO A 108 -3.93 7.16 -38.00
N THR A 109 -5.22 7.11 -38.35
CA THR A 109 -6.17 8.18 -38.08
C THR A 109 -6.40 8.22 -36.57
N VAL A 110 -5.99 9.31 -35.94
CA VAL A 110 -6.17 9.56 -34.51
C VAL A 110 -7.66 9.68 -34.21
N VAL A 111 -8.25 8.59 -33.70
CA VAL A 111 -9.48 8.68 -32.91
C VAL A 111 -9.05 9.02 -31.48
N PRO A 112 -9.43 10.19 -30.93
CA PRO A 112 -9.07 10.52 -29.56
C PRO A 112 -9.74 9.53 -28.62
N ALA A 113 -8.92 8.75 -27.92
CA ALA A 113 -9.37 7.91 -26.82
C ALA A 113 -10.11 8.81 -25.81
N LYS A 114 -11.40 8.54 -25.60
CA LYS A 114 -12.14 9.14 -24.48
C LYS A 114 -11.51 8.60 -23.21
N VAL A 115 -10.66 9.43 -22.59
CA VAL A 115 -10.12 9.18 -21.25
C VAL A 115 -11.31 8.89 -20.33
N PRO A 116 -11.32 7.75 -19.60
CA PRO A 116 -12.30 7.54 -18.54
C PRO A 116 -12.22 8.73 -17.59
N GLN A 117 -13.31 9.49 -17.49
CA GLN A 117 -13.31 10.66 -16.62
C GLN A 117 -13.03 10.20 -15.18
N LYS A 118 -11.95 10.73 -14.61
CA LYS A 118 -11.62 10.62 -13.19
C LYS A 118 -12.91 10.89 -12.40
N PRO A 119 -13.31 10.07 -11.42
CA PRO A 119 -14.48 10.39 -10.60
C PRO A 119 -14.25 11.78 -10.03
N ALA A 120 -15.19 12.68 -10.30
CA ALA A 120 -15.11 14.07 -9.89
C ALA A 120 -14.83 14.12 -8.39
N THR A 121 -13.69 14.69 -8.01
CA THR A 121 -13.35 14.95 -6.62
C THR A 121 -14.41 15.87 -6.04
N ARG A 122 -15.34 15.31 -5.25
CA ARG A 122 -16.28 16.09 -4.45
C ARG A 122 -15.46 17.01 -3.55
N LYS A 123 -15.59 18.33 -3.73
CA LYS A 123 -15.11 19.28 -2.73
C LYS A 123 -15.84 18.94 -1.43
N LEU A 124 -15.11 18.55 -0.39
CA LEU A 124 -15.67 18.39 0.94
C LEU A 124 -16.26 19.74 1.37
N SER A 125 -17.51 19.74 1.81
CA SER A 125 -18.01 20.81 2.65
C SER A 125 -17.41 20.63 4.05
N ASN A 126 -17.30 21.71 4.83
CA ASN A 126 -16.88 21.66 6.24
C ASN A 126 -17.73 20.72 7.12
N GLU A 127 -18.85 20.21 6.60
CA GLU A 127 -19.78 19.31 7.29
C GLU A 127 -19.21 17.88 7.46
N ASP A 128 -18.27 17.45 6.62
CA ASP A 128 -17.66 16.12 6.71
C ASP A 128 -16.45 16.09 7.67
N LEU A 129 -15.82 17.25 7.91
CA LEU A 129 -14.64 17.43 8.78
C LEU A 129 -15.03 17.73 10.25
N THR A 130 -15.92 16.92 10.81
CA THR A 130 -16.33 17.04 12.22
C THR A 130 -15.46 16.21 13.15
N LYS A 131 -15.36 16.60 14.42
CA LYS A 131 -14.61 15.84 15.43
C LYS A 131 -15.06 14.39 15.53
N ASP A 132 -16.37 14.15 15.40
CA ASP A 132 -16.95 12.82 15.51
C ASP A 132 -16.59 11.92 14.33
N ASN A 133 -16.62 12.47 13.10
CA ASN A 133 -16.18 11.72 11.92
C ASN A 133 -14.68 11.39 11.99
N ILE A 134 -13.83 12.32 12.43
CA ILE A 134 -12.39 12.05 12.57
C ILE A 134 -12.15 10.95 13.62
N ARG A 135 -12.83 11.01 14.76
CA ARG A 135 -12.72 9.98 15.80
C ARG A 135 -13.19 8.62 15.29
N GLN A 136 -14.34 8.58 14.63
CA GLN A 136 -14.96 7.34 14.18
C GLN A 136 -14.18 6.68 13.04
N TYR A 137 -13.78 7.44 12.04
CA TYR A 137 -13.25 6.89 10.78
C TYR A 137 -11.73 6.93 10.66
N LEU A 138 -11.03 7.79 11.41
CA LEU A 138 -9.58 7.97 11.26
C LEU A 138 -8.79 7.59 12.50
N CYS A 139 -9.15 8.08 13.68
CA CYS A 139 -8.38 7.84 14.90
C CYS A 139 -9.26 7.78 16.16
N PRO A 140 -9.80 6.59 16.52
CA PRO A 140 -10.64 6.42 17.72
C PRO A 140 -9.92 6.71 19.04
N ALA A 141 -8.60 6.55 19.07
CA ALA A 141 -7.77 6.73 20.26
C ALA A 141 -7.39 8.20 20.52
N ALA A 142 -7.64 9.11 19.58
CA ALA A 142 -7.28 10.51 19.72
C ALA A 142 -8.24 11.25 20.67
N THR A 143 -7.66 12.11 21.50
CA THR A 143 -8.42 13.01 22.38
C THR A 143 -9.07 14.15 21.58
N ASP A 144 -10.10 14.76 22.15
CA ASP A 144 -10.80 15.90 21.55
C ASP A 144 -9.88 17.09 21.24
N GLN A 145 -8.86 17.30 22.08
CA GLN A 145 -7.87 18.34 21.88
C GLN A 145 -6.94 18.01 20.70
N GLU A 146 -6.50 16.76 20.59
CA GLU A 146 -5.69 16.28 19.47
C GLU A 146 -6.44 16.34 18.14
N ILE A 147 -7.71 15.93 18.13
CA ILE A 147 -8.59 16.01 16.96
C ILE A 147 -8.83 17.46 16.57
N PHE A 148 -9.04 18.35 17.54
CA PHE A 148 -9.19 19.78 17.27
C PHE A 148 -7.94 20.37 16.62
N MET A 149 -6.76 20.09 17.17
CA MET A 149 -5.49 20.55 16.60
C MET A 149 -5.27 20.01 15.18
N PHE A 150 -5.57 18.72 14.97
CA PHE A 150 -5.49 18.08 13.66
C PHE A 150 -6.40 18.75 12.62
N LEU A 151 -7.66 19.02 12.98
CA LEU A 151 -8.63 19.68 12.11
C LEU A 151 -8.20 21.11 11.76
N GLN A 152 -7.76 21.89 12.74
CA GLN A 152 -7.24 23.25 12.51
C GLN A 152 -6.05 23.26 11.55
N LEU A 153 -5.16 22.27 11.67
CA LEU A 153 -4.02 22.15 10.79
C LEU A 153 -4.39 21.71 9.38
N CYS A 154 -5.37 20.81 9.25
CA CYS A 154 -5.92 20.41 7.95
C CYS A 154 -6.59 21.60 7.25
N GLU A 155 -7.38 22.39 7.98
CA GLU A 155 -8.04 23.59 7.45
C GLU A 155 -7.02 24.64 6.99
N HIS A 156 -6.07 25.02 7.85
CA HIS A 156 -5.07 26.04 7.53
C HIS A 156 -4.15 25.63 6.37
N ARG A 157 -3.88 24.33 6.21
CA ARG A 157 -3.01 23.81 5.14
C ARG A 157 -3.76 23.27 3.94
N ASN A 158 -5.09 23.36 3.93
CA ASN A 158 -5.97 22.81 2.89
C ASN A 158 -5.69 21.32 2.58
N LEU A 159 -5.54 20.52 3.63
CA LEU A 159 -5.31 19.07 3.56
C LEU A 159 -6.60 18.30 3.77
N ASN A 160 -6.79 17.23 3.00
CA ASN A 160 -7.94 16.35 3.12
C ASN A 160 -7.57 14.99 3.74
N PRO A 161 -7.99 14.72 4.99
CA PRO A 161 -7.65 13.48 5.66
C PRO A 161 -8.38 12.23 5.12
N PHE A 162 -9.54 12.39 4.47
CA PHE A 162 -10.31 11.27 3.91
C PHE A 162 -9.71 10.69 2.62
N ILE A 163 -8.99 11.50 1.85
CA ILE A 163 -8.23 11.04 0.67
C ILE A 163 -6.76 10.81 0.98
N LYS A 164 -6.40 10.70 2.27
CA LYS A 164 -5.06 10.33 2.71
C LYS A 164 -3.97 11.39 2.47
N GLU A 165 -4.35 12.67 2.40
CA GLU A 165 -3.38 13.78 2.37
C GLU A 165 -2.82 14.10 3.76
N ALA A 166 -3.56 13.79 4.83
CA ALA A 166 -3.12 13.92 6.21
C ALA A 166 -3.64 12.75 7.06
N TYR A 167 -2.82 12.30 8.01
CA TYR A 167 -3.13 11.22 8.92
C TYR A 167 -2.92 11.68 10.36
N LEU A 168 -3.87 11.33 11.22
CA LEU A 168 -3.72 11.47 12.66
C LEU A 168 -3.33 10.11 13.22
N VAL A 169 -2.10 9.97 13.69
CA VAL A 169 -1.57 8.71 14.19
C VAL A 169 -1.25 8.86 15.66
N LYS A 170 -1.80 7.96 16.49
CA LYS A 170 -1.53 7.91 17.93
C LYS A 170 -1.01 6.53 18.28
N TYR A 171 0.18 6.49 18.87
CA TYR A 171 0.80 5.26 19.36
C TYR A 171 0.66 5.18 20.87
N ASN A 172 0.04 4.12 21.39
CA ASN A 172 -0.10 3.87 22.82
C ASN A 172 -0.55 5.13 23.60
N ASN A 173 0.24 5.53 24.61
CA ASN A 173 -0.02 6.67 25.47
C ASN A 173 0.65 7.98 24.99
N SER A 174 1.26 7.96 23.80
CA SER A 174 1.98 9.11 23.25
C SER A 174 1.02 10.15 22.66
N PRO A 175 1.42 11.42 22.59
CA PRO A 175 0.66 12.45 21.89
C PRO A 175 0.42 12.05 20.44
N ALA A 176 -0.78 12.34 19.93
CA ALA A 176 -1.10 12.11 18.54
C ALA A 176 -0.21 12.96 17.63
N THR A 177 0.28 12.34 16.56
CA THR A 177 1.18 12.93 15.58
C THR A 177 0.41 13.16 14.28
N LEU A 178 0.55 14.35 13.71
CA LEU A 178 0.09 14.62 12.36
C LEU A 178 1.16 14.21 11.35
N ILE A 179 0.76 13.38 10.41
CA ILE A 179 1.58 12.94 9.30
C ILE A 179 0.96 13.45 8.00
N VAL A 180 1.76 14.11 7.16
CA VAL A 180 1.31 14.52 5.83
C VAL A 180 1.68 13.42 4.83
N GLY A 181 0.73 13.05 3.98
CA GLY A 181 0.96 12.06 2.93
C GLY A 181 1.81 12.64 1.80
N LYS A 182 2.67 11.80 1.20
CA LYS A 182 3.47 12.15 0.02
C LYS A 182 2.68 12.90 -1.06
N ASP A 183 1.47 12.44 -1.36
CA ASP A 183 0.67 12.99 -2.46
C ASP A 183 0.30 14.46 -2.21
N ALA A 184 0.15 14.85 -0.95
CA ALA A 184 -0.07 16.25 -0.57
C ALA A 184 1.16 17.12 -0.88
N PHE A 185 2.38 16.63 -0.61
CA PHE A 185 3.62 17.36 -0.97
C PHE A 185 3.72 17.56 -2.47
N THR A 186 3.50 16.51 -3.26
CA THR A 186 3.59 16.59 -4.73
C THR A 186 2.48 17.47 -5.30
N LYS A 187 1.26 17.38 -4.79
CA LYS A 187 0.14 18.22 -5.25
C LYS A 187 0.39 19.70 -4.98
N LYS A 188 0.84 20.05 -3.77
CA LYS A 188 1.18 21.46 -3.45
C LYS A 188 2.32 21.99 -4.31
N ALA A 189 3.32 21.15 -4.59
CA ALA A 189 4.39 21.53 -5.51
C ALA A 189 3.84 21.81 -6.91
N GLU A 190 3.00 20.92 -7.46
CA GLU A 190 2.36 21.11 -8.78
C GLU A 190 1.47 22.37 -8.84
N GLU A 191 0.82 22.74 -7.74
CA GLU A 191 0.02 23.96 -7.64
C GLU A 191 0.89 25.25 -7.61
N HIS A 192 2.17 25.14 -7.27
CA HIS A 192 3.06 26.29 -7.11
C HIS A 192 3.56 26.80 -8.48
N PRO A 193 3.38 28.09 -8.84
CA PRO A 193 3.71 28.62 -10.17
C PRO A 193 5.16 28.41 -10.62
N GLN A 194 6.08 28.42 -9.64
CA GLN A 194 7.52 28.27 -9.87
C GLN A 194 8.00 26.81 -9.90
N PHE A 195 7.15 25.82 -9.66
CA PHE A 195 7.56 24.42 -9.75
C PHE A 195 7.91 24.06 -11.19
N ASP A 196 9.04 23.35 -11.35
CA ASP A 196 9.60 22.97 -12.65
C ASP A 196 9.95 21.49 -12.72
N GLY A 197 9.26 20.66 -11.93
CA GLY A 197 9.51 19.23 -11.85
C GLY A 197 10.53 18.83 -10.79
N PHE A 198 10.80 17.53 -10.74
CA PHE A 198 11.79 16.94 -9.85
C PHE A 198 12.41 15.69 -10.48
N GLU A 199 13.61 15.37 -10.02
CA GLU A 199 14.25 14.08 -10.23
C GLU A 199 14.38 13.39 -8.87
N ALA A 200 14.20 12.08 -8.84
CA ALA A 200 14.39 11.34 -7.60
C ALA A 200 14.79 9.90 -7.89
N GLY A 201 15.67 9.39 -7.04
CA GLY A 201 16.31 8.13 -7.22
C GLY A 201 16.77 7.46 -5.93
N ILE A 202 17.51 6.39 -6.11
CA ILE A 202 18.18 5.65 -5.05
C ILE A 202 19.69 5.76 -5.20
N VAL A 203 20.38 5.55 -4.08
CA VAL A 203 21.84 5.45 -4.01
C VAL A 203 22.17 4.00 -3.69
N ILE A 204 22.96 3.37 -4.55
CA ILE A 204 23.36 1.96 -4.42
C ILE A 204 24.87 1.84 -4.38
N GLU A 205 25.35 0.83 -3.66
CA GLU A 205 26.73 0.38 -3.70
C GLU A 205 26.85 -0.92 -4.49
N ARG A 206 27.82 -0.95 -5.41
CA ARG A 206 28.22 -2.17 -6.13
C ARG A 206 29.74 -2.23 -6.21
N SER A 207 30.32 -3.30 -5.65
CA SER A 207 31.78 -3.54 -5.68
C SER A 207 32.59 -2.35 -5.13
N GLY A 208 32.12 -1.74 -4.04
CA GLY A 208 32.77 -0.59 -3.39
C GLY A 208 32.63 0.74 -4.13
N LYS A 209 31.78 0.81 -5.17
CA LYS A 209 31.45 2.06 -5.87
C LYS A 209 30.02 2.49 -5.57
N VAL A 210 29.86 3.76 -5.23
CA VAL A 210 28.57 4.41 -5.03
C VAL A 210 28.03 4.94 -6.36
N GLU A 211 26.78 4.62 -6.66
CA GLU A 211 26.08 5.06 -7.87
C GLU A 211 24.73 5.72 -7.50
N TYR A 212 24.49 6.90 -8.06
CA TYR A 212 23.20 7.58 -8.00
C TYR A 212 22.36 7.14 -9.19
N ARG A 213 21.22 6.52 -8.92
CA ARG A 213 20.34 5.98 -9.97
C ARG A 213 18.96 6.59 -9.91
N ALA A 214 18.50 7.16 -11.02
CA ALA A 214 17.12 7.62 -11.15
C ALA A 214 16.13 6.45 -11.03
N GLY A 215 14.99 6.69 -10.39
CA GLY A 215 14.03 5.63 -10.07
C GLY A 215 14.44 4.78 -8.88
N GLN A 216 13.91 3.56 -8.78
CA GLN A 216 14.00 2.75 -7.55
C GLN A 216 14.36 1.28 -7.82
N LEU A 217 14.90 0.98 -9.01
CA LEU A 217 15.27 -0.37 -9.39
C LEU A 217 16.59 -0.78 -8.72
N VAL A 218 16.51 -1.81 -7.87
CA VAL A 218 17.67 -2.48 -7.26
C VAL A 218 17.85 -3.83 -7.94
N ARG A 219 19.05 -4.09 -8.47
CA ARG A 219 19.40 -5.37 -9.10
C ARG A 219 19.96 -6.35 -8.08
N PRO A 220 19.88 -7.68 -8.33
CA PRO A 220 20.55 -8.66 -7.49
C PRO A 220 22.05 -8.36 -7.36
N GLY A 221 22.56 -8.45 -6.13
CA GLY A 221 23.96 -8.16 -5.81
C GLY A 221 24.31 -6.68 -5.64
N GLU A 222 23.33 -5.77 -5.73
CA GLU A 222 23.49 -4.36 -5.35
C GLU A 222 23.02 -4.14 -3.90
N ILE A 223 23.70 -3.25 -3.20
CA ILE A 223 23.31 -2.86 -1.83
C ILE A 223 22.66 -1.49 -1.91
N LEU A 224 21.41 -1.37 -1.46
CA LEU A 224 20.74 -0.08 -1.31
C LEU A 224 21.31 0.65 -0.09
N ILE A 225 21.91 1.82 -0.31
CA ILE A 225 22.55 2.59 0.76
C ILE A 225 21.87 3.93 1.03
N GLY A 226 21.04 4.43 0.12
CA GLY A 226 20.35 5.70 0.32
C GLY A 226 19.31 6.04 -0.75
N GLY A 227 18.79 7.26 -0.64
CA GLY A 227 17.87 7.90 -1.58
C GLY A 227 18.32 9.31 -1.89
N TRP A 228 17.99 9.80 -3.08
CA TRP A 228 18.29 11.18 -3.47
C TRP A 228 17.12 11.80 -4.24
N ALA A 229 17.00 13.12 -4.17
CA ALA A 229 16.06 13.88 -4.99
C ALA A 229 16.57 15.29 -5.27
N GLU A 230 16.18 15.83 -6.42
CA GLU A 230 16.41 17.19 -6.84
C GLU A 230 15.09 17.82 -7.26
N VAL A 231 14.73 18.97 -6.69
CA VAL A 231 13.52 19.72 -7.04
C VAL A 231 13.91 21.01 -7.72
N HIS A 232 13.32 21.25 -8.89
CA HIS A 232 13.63 22.39 -9.74
C HIS A 232 12.57 23.48 -9.57
N ARG A 233 13.05 24.73 -9.60
CA ARG A 233 12.22 25.92 -9.56
C ARG A 233 12.63 26.89 -10.65
N LYS A 234 11.65 27.45 -11.36
CA LYS A 234 11.86 28.41 -12.45
C LYS A 234 12.54 29.70 -11.99
N ASP A 235 12.34 30.07 -10.72
CA ASP A 235 12.91 31.28 -10.12
C ASP A 235 14.25 31.07 -9.40
N ARG A 236 14.90 29.91 -9.59
CA ARG A 236 16.20 29.57 -8.99
C ARG A 236 17.11 28.93 -10.03
N GLN A 237 18.41 29.18 -9.92
CA GLN A 237 19.39 28.60 -10.85
C GLN A 237 19.81 27.17 -10.47
N TYR A 238 19.78 26.84 -9.19
CA TYR A 238 20.21 25.54 -8.67
C TYR A 238 19.02 24.79 -8.07
N PRO A 239 18.91 23.48 -8.27
CA PRO A 239 17.87 22.67 -7.65
C PRO A 239 18.09 22.53 -6.14
N TYR A 240 17.02 22.22 -5.44
CA TYR A 240 17.07 21.81 -4.05
C TYR A 240 17.34 20.30 -4.02
N ARG A 241 18.52 19.92 -3.55
CA ARG A 241 18.97 18.52 -3.51
C ARG A 241 18.92 17.98 -2.09
N SER A 242 18.27 16.84 -1.91
CA SER A 242 18.27 16.08 -0.65
C SER A 242 18.83 14.68 -0.89
N GLU A 243 19.64 14.23 0.05
CA GLU A 243 20.19 12.87 0.10
C GLU A 243 20.03 12.30 1.50
N VAL A 244 19.58 11.06 1.56
CA VAL A 244 19.31 10.38 2.83
C VAL A 244 19.93 9.00 2.86
N SER A 245 20.50 8.64 4.00
CA SER A 245 21.11 7.33 4.22
C SER A 245 20.05 6.31 4.64
N MET A 246 20.10 5.11 4.06
CA MET A 246 19.27 3.99 4.51
C MET A 246 19.47 3.66 5.99
N GLN A 247 20.65 3.96 6.55
CA GLN A 247 20.97 3.67 7.93
C GLN A 247 20.11 4.46 8.93
N GLU A 248 19.72 5.69 8.58
CA GLU A 248 18.94 6.58 9.46
C GLU A 248 17.44 6.21 9.49
N TYR A 249 16.93 5.61 8.41
CA TYR A 249 15.49 5.40 8.21
C TYR A 249 15.04 3.94 8.30
N ASN A 250 15.92 3.04 8.73
CA ASN A 250 15.52 1.65 9.01
C ASN A 250 14.74 1.55 10.32
N THR A 251 13.50 2.04 10.34
CA THR A 251 12.64 2.11 11.52
C THR A 251 12.00 0.76 11.90
N ASN A 252 12.46 -0.36 11.33
CA ASN A 252 11.91 -1.71 11.52
C ASN A 252 10.42 -1.91 11.18
N GLN A 253 9.73 -0.87 10.70
CA GLN A 253 8.33 -0.92 10.30
C GLN A 253 8.14 -1.77 9.03
N SER A 254 6.94 -2.33 8.87
CA SER A 254 6.61 -3.29 7.80
C SER A 254 6.84 -2.75 6.39
N SER A 255 6.55 -1.48 6.13
CA SER A 255 6.76 -0.84 4.81
C SER A 255 8.24 -0.72 4.45
N TRP A 256 9.11 -0.41 5.41
CA TRP A 256 10.56 -0.29 5.20
C TRP A 256 11.20 -1.65 4.92
N LYS A 257 10.67 -2.72 5.50
CA LYS A 257 11.10 -4.10 5.21
C LYS A 257 10.65 -4.59 3.84
N LYS A 258 9.41 -4.26 3.43
CA LYS A 258 8.82 -4.74 2.17
C LYS A 258 9.23 -3.93 0.95
N LEU A 259 9.35 -2.61 1.08
CA LEU A 259 9.55 -1.67 -0.04
C LEU A 259 10.66 -0.63 0.25
N PRO A 260 11.88 -1.05 0.67
CA PRO A 260 12.92 -0.14 1.14
C PRO A 260 13.33 0.92 0.10
N ALA A 261 13.51 0.52 -1.17
CA ALA A 261 13.86 1.43 -2.26
C ALA A 261 12.78 2.49 -2.53
N THR A 262 11.50 2.11 -2.41
CA THR A 262 10.38 3.04 -2.57
C THR A 262 10.34 4.04 -1.43
N MET A 263 10.55 3.57 -0.21
CA MET A 263 10.49 4.39 1.00
C MET A 263 11.63 5.40 1.05
N ILE A 264 12.88 4.99 0.81
CA ILE A 264 14.03 5.90 0.90
C ILE A 264 14.01 6.97 -0.19
N ARG A 265 13.62 6.60 -1.42
CA ARG A 265 13.42 7.55 -2.51
C ARG A 265 12.31 8.55 -2.18
N LYS A 266 11.23 8.09 -1.56
CA LYS A 266 10.12 8.94 -1.11
C LYS A 266 10.59 9.96 -0.06
N VAL A 267 11.37 9.53 0.92
CA VAL A 267 11.90 10.43 1.96
C VAL A 267 12.74 11.54 1.35
N ALA A 268 13.70 11.19 0.49
CA ALA A 268 14.54 12.18 -0.21
C ALA A 268 13.69 13.21 -0.95
N LEU A 269 12.68 12.76 -1.68
CA LEU A 269 11.78 13.66 -2.43
C LEU A 269 10.99 14.59 -1.52
N VAL A 270 10.41 14.08 -0.43
CA VAL A 270 9.64 14.91 0.51
C VAL A 270 10.52 15.97 1.17
N GLN A 271 11.76 15.65 1.52
CA GLN A 271 12.72 16.61 2.07
C GLN A 271 13.09 17.69 1.05
N ALA A 272 13.45 17.30 -0.18
CA ALA A 272 13.74 18.26 -1.24
C ALA A 272 12.55 19.18 -1.56
N LEU A 273 11.32 18.65 -1.58
CA LEU A 273 10.10 19.45 -1.78
C LEU A 273 9.87 20.45 -0.64
N ARG A 274 10.17 20.06 0.60
CA ARG A 274 10.04 20.94 1.78
C ARG A 274 11.02 22.10 1.74
N GLU A 275 12.25 21.84 1.31
CA GLU A 275 13.27 22.88 1.14
C GLU A 275 12.96 23.79 -0.05
N ALA A 276 12.41 23.23 -1.12
CA ALA A 276 12.00 24.00 -2.29
C ALA A 276 10.78 24.88 -2.02
N PHE A 277 9.81 24.44 -1.19
CA PHE A 277 8.57 25.16 -0.91
C PHE A 277 8.30 25.30 0.61
N PRO A 278 9.17 25.98 1.37
CA PRO A 278 9.10 26.03 2.82
C PRO A 278 7.85 26.75 3.35
N SER A 279 7.30 27.70 2.59
CA SER A 279 6.07 28.41 2.94
C SER A 279 4.84 27.48 2.98
N ASP A 280 4.76 26.54 2.04
CA ASP A 280 3.61 25.65 1.87
C ASP A 280 3.77 24.29 2.56
N LEU A 281 5.01 23.82 2.67
CA LEU A 281 5.38 22.47 3.11
C LEU A 281 6.24 22.47 4.38
N GLY A 282 6.68 23.63 4.87
CA GLY A 282 7.46 23.76 6.09
C GLY A 282 6.76 23.16 7.32
N GLY A 283 7.52 22.44 8.15
CA GLY A 283 7.03 21.82 9.38
C GLY A 283 6.00 20.70 9.18
N CYS A 284 5.85 20.16 7.97
CA CYS A 284 5.02 18.98 7.70
C CYS A 284 5.90 17.75 7.64
N TYR A 285 5.70 16.72 8.46
CA TYR A 285 6.53 15.49 8.40
C TYR A 285 5.81 14.36 7.67
N ASP A 286 6.56 13.52 6.95
CA ASP A 286 6.03 12.26 6.42
C ASP A 286 6.21 11.14 7.46
N SER A 287 5.30 10.14 7.40
CA SER A 287 5.34 8.91 8.21
C SER A 287 6.71 8.25 8.28
N ALA A 288 7.45 8.30 7.17
CA ALA A 288 8.71 7.64 6.97
C ALA A 288 9.84 8.30 7.81
N GLU A 289 9.67 9.56 8.21
CA GLU A 289 10.64 10.35 8.98
C GLU A 289 10.40 10.30 10.48
N MET A 290 9.27 9.72 10.91
CA MET A 290 8.94 9.58 12.32
C MET A 290 9.51 8.25 12.82
N GLY A 291 10.54 8.33 13.67
CA GLY A 291 11.03 7.17 14.43
C GLY A 291 9.94 6.57 15.30
N GLU A 292 10.11 5.32 15.74
CA GLU A 292 9.21 4.75 16.75
C GLU A 292 9.21 5.64 17.99
N VAL A 293 8.06 6.21 18.32
CA VAL A 293 7.86 6.81 19.64
C VAL A 293 7.70 5.63 20.59
N VAL A 294 8.81 5.27 21.23
CA VAL A 294 8.90 4.23 22.27
C VAL A 294 7.89 4.51 23.39
#